data_AF-A0AA90V4F0-F1
#
_entry.id   AF-A0AA90V4F0-F1
#
_cell.length_a   1.000
_cell.length_b   1.000
_cell.length_c   1.000
_cell.angle_alpha   90.00
_cell.angle_beta   90.00
_cell.angle_gamma   90.00
#
_symmetry.space_group_name_H-M   'P 1'
#
loop_
_entity.id
_entity.type
_entity.pdbx_description
1 polymer ?
#
loop_
_entity_poly.entity_id
_entity_poly.type
_entity_poly.pdbx_seq_one_letter_code
_entity_poly.pdbx_strand_id
1 'polypeptide(L)'
;MQQKIPIENLYYLLCYAWGVSDQLDKVKVDGEKCHSLENLLSMVLFNACDRLLRQGLLRAYRFEEQEVEGVRGKLNLAETLKSGKQLKGRTICQVDELTQDVVINRVIFSTLKRLMRIEGIDEDIRARLRKTLAKFPHIEEIRVTEGLLGRLLQHRLSGFYKLVLNI
;
A
#
# COMPACT_ATOMS: atom_id res chain seq x y z
N MET A 1 -26.13 22.83 -26.29
CA MET A 1 -25.35 22.77 -25.03
C MET A 1 -24.88 21.34 -24.83
N GLN A 2 -23.58 21.07 -24.87
CA GLN A 2 -23.03 19.74 -24.58
C GLN A 2 -23.25 19.46 -23.09
N GLN A 3 -24.13 18.53 -22.75
CA GLN A 3 -24.24 18.04 -21.37
C GLN A 3 -22.94 17.33 -21.03
N LYS A 4 -22.11 17.97 -20.20
CA LYS A 4 -20.85 17.41 -19.72
C LYS A 4 -21.19 16.39 -18.65
N ILE A 5 -20.88 15.11 -18.90
CA ILE A 5 -21.07 14.04 -17.92
C ILE A 5 -20.29 14.42 -16.65
N PRO A 6 -20.91 14.37 -15.45
CA PRO A 6 -20.20 14.61 -14.20
C PRO A 6 -19.00 13.70 -14.07
N ILE A 7 -17.85 14.23 -13.64
CA ILE A 7 -16.62 13.46 -13.57
C ILE A 7 -16.73 12.29 -12.58
N GLU A 8 -17.58 12.41 -11.57
CA GLU A 8 -17.90 11.36 -10.61
C GLU A 8 -18.43 10.08 -11.28
N ASN A 9 -19.16 10.21 -12.39
CA ASN A 9 -19.69 9.06 -13.14
C ASN A 9 -18.58 8.15 -13.67
N LEU A 10 -17.38 8.69 -13.92
CA LEU A 10 -16.22 7.88 -14.29
C LEU A 10 -15.80 6.95 -13.15
N TYR A 11 -15.86 7.41 -11.90
CA TYR A 11 -15.55 6.56 -10.75
C TYR A 11 -16.51 5.37 -10.63
N TYR A 12 -17.82 5.61 -10.81
CA TYR A 12 -18.82 4.54 -10.79
C TYR A 12 -18.58 3.50 -11.90
N LEU A 13 -18.27 3.95 -13.11
CA LEU A 13 -17.95 3.07 -14.24
C LEU A 13 -16.66 2.28 -14.03
N LEU A 14 -15.62 2.91 -13.46
CA LEU A 14 -14.36 2.24 -13.14
C LEU A 14 -14.56 1.16 -12.07
N CYS A 15 -15.31 1.45 -11.01
CA CYS A 15 -15.64 0.45 -9.99
C CYS A 15 -16.39 -0.76 -10.58
N TYR A 16 -17.27 -0.53 -11.54
CA TYR A 16 -17.93 -1.60 -12.29
C TYR A 16 -16.92 -2.41 -13.14
N ALA A 17 -16.09 -1.73 -13.92
CA ALA A 17 -15.06 -2.36 -14.77
C ALA A 17 -14.05 -3.19 -13.95
N TRP A 18 -13.69 -2.74 -12.75
CA TRP A 18 -12.78 -3.43 -11.85
C TRP A 18 -13.46 -4.53 -11.02
N GLY A 19 -14.79 -4.66 -11.08
CA GLY A 19 -15.55 -5.63 -10.29
C GLY A 19 -15.41 -5.39 -8.79
N VAL A 20 -15.50 -4.13 -8.35
CA VAL A 20 -15.45 -3.68 -6.95
C VAL A 20 -16.64 -2.76 -6.62
N SER A 21 -17.76 -2.94 -7.32
CA SER A 21 -18.99 -2.15 -7.11
C SER A 21 -19.52 -2.22 -5.68
N ASP A 22 -19.22 -3.29 -4.94
CA ASP A 22 -19.54 -3.45 -3.51
C ASP A 22 -18.75 -2.51 -2.59
N GLN A 23 -17.79 -1.76 -3.14
CA GLN A 23 -17.00 -0.76 -2.41
C GLN A 23 -17.44 0.69 -2.69
N LEU A 24 -18.42 0.92 -3.57
CA LEU A 24 -18.88 2.26 -3.94
C LEU A 24 -19.36 3.07 -2.72
N ASP A 25 -20.20 2.48 -1.87
CA ASP A 25 -20.72 3.17 -0.68
C ASP A 25 -19.69 3.34 0.44
N LYS A 26 -18.51 2.71 0.30
CA LYS A 26 -17.49 2.66 1.35
C LYS A 26 -16.45 3.76 1.23
N VAL A 27 -16.32 4.39 0.06
CA VAL A 27 -15.40 5.48 -0.21
C VAL A 27 -16.23 6.70 -0.61
N LYS A 28 -16.21 7.73 0.23
CA LYS A 28 -16.90 8.99 -0.08
C LYS A 28 -16.19 9.68 -1.24
N VAL A 29 -16.95 10.07 -2.26
CA VAL A 29 -16.47 10.85 -3.39
C VAL A 29 -17.28 12.13 -3.44
N ASP A 30 -16.61 13.25 -3.62
CA ASP A 30 -17.22 14.56 -3.80
C ASP A 30 -16.80 15.06 -5.18
N GLY A 31 -17.53 14.59 -6.21
CA GLY A 31 -17.18 14.83 -7.60
C GLY A 31 -17.29 16.29 -8.02
N GLU A 32 -18.09 17.09 -7.32
CA GLU A 32 -18.29 18.52 -7.60
C GLU A 32 -17.02 19.34 -7.35
N LYS A 33 -16.17 18.90 -6.42
CA LYS A 33 -14.88 19.54 -6.10
C LYS A 33 -13.73 19.09 -6.99
N CYS A 34 -13.94 18.06 -7.82
CA CYS A 34 -12.89 17.51 -8.66
C CYS A 34 -12.97 18.10 -10.07
N HIS A 35 -11.95 18.85 -10.47
CA HIS A 35 -11.91 19.47 -11.79
C HIS A 35 -11.27 18.58 -12.87
N SER A 36 -10.59 17.50 -12.45
CA SER A 36 -9.88 16.57 -13.34
C SER A 36 -9.94 15.13 -12.83
N LEU A 37 -9.61 14.18 -13.71
CA LEU A 37 -9.64 12.76 -13.37
C LEU A 37 -8.56 12.43 -12.33
N GLU A 38 -7.41 13.09 -12.42
CA GLU A 38 -6.31 12.95 -11.48
C GLU A 38 -6.72 13.38 -10.07
N ASN A 39 -7.46 14.50 -9.95
CA ASN A 39 -7.98 14.97 -8.67
C ASN A 39 -9.04 14.01 -8.11
N LEU A 40 -9.94 13.51 -8.97
CA LEU A 40 -10.94 12.51 -8.59
C LEU A 40 -10.29 11.23 -8.06
N LEU A 41 -9.39 10.62 -8.84
CA LEU A 41 -8.72 9.38 -8.47
C LEU A 41 -7.83 9.56 -7.24
N SER A 42 -7.14 10.70 -7.13
CA SER A 42 -6.37 11.04 -5.92
C SER A 42 -7.27 11.14 -4.70
N MET A 43 -8.46 11.74 -4.83
CA MET A 43 -9.44 11.85 -3.77
C MET A 43 -9.96 10.49 -3.31
N VAL A 44 -10.37 9.66 -4.26
CA VAL A 44 -10.80 8.29 -4.01
C VAL A 44 -9.68 7.50 -3.33
N LEU A 45 -8.45 7.57 -3.86
CA LEU A 45 -7.31 6.81 -3.35
C LEU A 45 -6.98 7.19 -1.91
N PHE A 46 -6.86 8.49 -1.58
CA PHE A 46 -6.53 8.86 -0.20
C PHE A 46 -7.67 8.51 0.77
N ASN A 47 -8.94 8.65 0.38
CA ASN A 47 -10.09 8.25 1.20
C ASN A 47 -10.09 6.73 1.45
N ALA A 48 -9.77 5.95 0.43
CA ALA A 48 -9.65 4.50 0.53
C ALA A 48 -8.47 4.09 1.43
N CYS A 49 -7.31 4.74 1.27
CA CYS A 49 -6.14 4.54 2.12
C CYS A 49 -6.39 4.93 3.59
N ASP A 50 -7.07 6.04 3.85
CA ASP A 50 -7.44 6.45 5.21
C ASP A 50 -8.32 5.40 5.90
N ARG A 51 -9.19 4.74 5.15
CA ARG A 51 -9.98 3.61 5.64
C ARG A 51 -9.13 2.35 5.85
N LEU A 52 -8.23 2.01 4.92
CA LEU A 52 -7.30 0.89 5.07
C LEU A 52 -6.46 1.03 6.35
N LEU A 53 -5.94 2.23 6.61
CA LEU A 53 -5.15 2.52 7.80
C LEU A 53 -5.96 2.33 9.09
N ARG A 54 -7.25 2.69 9.11
CA ARG A 54 -8.15 2.45 10.25
C ARG A 54 -8.46 0.97 10.48
N GLN A 55 -8.61 0.21 9.39
CA GLN A 55 -8.88 -1.23 9.46
C GLN A 55 -7.62 -2.05 9.78
N GLY A 56 -6.44 -1.48 9.52
CA GLY A 56 -5.15 -2.14 9.66
C GLY A 56 -4.58 -2.53 8.30
N LEU A 57 -3.32 -2.16 8.07
CA LEU A 57 -2.59 -2.56 6.88
C LEU A 57 -2.30 -4.06 6.88
N LEU A 58 -2.21 -4.65 5.69
CA LEU A 58 -1.86 -6.05 5.49
C LEU A 58 -0.51 -6.31 6.15
N ARG A 59 -0.44 -7.41 6.90
CA ARG A 59 0.79 -7.90 7.52
C ARG A 59 1.16 -9.21 6.89
N ALA A 60 2.45 -9.42 6.68
CA ALA A 60 2.99 -10.71 6.28
C ALA A 60 4.24 -11.02 7.10
N TYR A 61 4.54 -12.30 7.23
CA TYR A 61 5.80 -12.74 7.81
C TYR A 61 6.93 -12.53 6.80
N ARG A 62 7.99 -11.87 7.23
CA ARG A 62 9.27 -11.77 6.51
C ARG A 62 10.30 -12.55 7.30
N PHE A 63 11.01 -13.44 6.62
CA PHE A 63 12.12 -14.17 7.22
C PHE A 63 13.34 -13.27 7.25
N GLU A 64 13.87 -13.00 8.44
CA GLU A 64 15.11 -12.26 8.61
C GLU A 64 16.15 -13.09 9.36
N GLU A 65 17.38 -13.08 8.85
CA GLU A 65 18.53 -13.60 9.58
C GLU A 65 19.05 -12.54 10.52
N GLN A 66 19.05 -12.84 11.81
CA GLN A 66 19.50 -11.93 12.83
C GLN A 66 20.36 -12.66 13.88
N GLU A 67 21.31 -11.92 14.44
CA GLU A 67 22.09 -12.36 15.60
C GLU A 67 21.24 -12.21 16.85
N VAL A 68 21.08 -13.31 17.59
CA VAL A 68 20.31 -13.36 18.83
C VAL A 68 21.15 -13.92 19.96
N GLU A 69 20.88 -13.46 21.18
CA GLU A 69 21.42 -14.10 22.39
C GLU A 69 20.66 -15.42 22.63
N GLY A 70 21.39 -16.53 22.72
CA GLY A 70 20.78 -17.87 22.73
C GLY A 70 20.28 -18.31 21.35
N VAL A 71 19.15 -19.03 21.30
CA VAL A 71 18.53 -19.54 20.07
C VAL A 71 17.08 -19.08 20.00
N ARG A 72 16.68 -18.45 18.88
CA ARG A 72 15.31 -17.99 18.65
C ARG A 72 14.91 -18.24 17.21
N GLY A 73 13.85 -19.00 16.97
CA GLY A 73 13.45 -19.38 15.61
C GLY A 73 14.33 -20.49 15.05
N LYS A 74 14.65 -20.42 13.76
CA LYS A 74 15.42 -21.46 13.07
C LYS A 74 16.91 -21.12 13.07
N LEU A 75 17.70 -21.89 13.82
CA LEU A 75 19.14 -21.73 13.92
C LEU A 75 19.85 -21.96 12.57
N ASN A 76 20.62 -20.98 12.11
CA ASN A 76 21.57 -21.15 11.01
C ASN A 76 22.91 -21.62 11.60
N LEU A 77 23.04 -22.95 11.72
CA LEU A 77 24.24 -23.60 12.29
C LEU A 77 25.51 -23.27 11.51
N ALA A 78 25.44 -23.26 10.18
CA ALA A 78 26.60 -23.02 9.33
C ALA A 78 27.19 -21.62 9.54
N GLU A 79 26.35 -20.58 9.46
CA GLU A 79 26.77 -19.19 9.68
C GLU A 79 27.17 -18.94 11.14
N THR A 80 26.46 -19.54 12.10
CA THR A 80 26.82 -19.41 13.52
C THR A 80 28.22 -19.96 13.80
N LEU A 81 28.52 -21.19 13.35
CA LEU A 81 29.82 -21.82 13.56
C LEU A 81 30.94 -21.05 12.86
N LYS A 82 30.71 -20.62 11.61
CA LYS A 82 31.67 -19.86 10.79
C LYS A 82 32.02 -18.50 11.42
N SER A 83 31.05 -17.83 12.02
CA SER A 83 31.23 -16.51 12.63
C SER A 83 31.80 -16.56 14.06
N GLY A 84 31.87 -17.74 14.69
CA GLY A 84 32.36 -17.91 16.06
C GLY A 84 31.47 -17.27 17.14
N LYS A 85 30.27 -16.82 16.78
CA LYS A 85 29.33 -16.09 17.66
C LYS A 85 28.89 -16.92 18.86
N GLN A 86 28.86 -18.25 18.72
CA GLN A 86 28.51 -19.20 19.77
C GLN A 86 29.43 -19.10 20.99
N LEU A 87 30.70 -18.71 20.79
CA LEU A 87 31.66 -18.51 21.87
C LEU A 87 31.28 -17.34 22.79
N LYS A 88 30.43 -16.44 22.31
CA LYS A 88 29.88 -15.30 23.07
C LYS A 88 28.41 -15.54 23.49
N GLY A 89 27.92 -16.78 23.40
CA GLY A 89 26.53 -17.13 23.71
C GLY A 89 25.51 -16.61 22.68
N ARG A 90 25.95 -16.27 21.47
CA ARG A 90 25.11 -15.70 20.41
C ARG A 90 25.01 -16.64 19.22
N THR A 91 23.87 -16.63 18.54
CA THR A 91 23.67 -17.43 17.33
C THR A 91 23.03 -16.61 16.22
N ILE A 92 23.23 -17.04 14.98
CA ILE A 92 22.56 -16.48 13.81
C ILE A 92 21.32 -17.34 13.56
N CYS A 93 20.14 -16.75 13.71
CA CYS A 93 18.87 -17.43 13.52
C CYS A 93 18.00 -16.73 12.49
N GLN A 94 17.25 -17.52 11.72
CA GLN A 94 16.13 -17.07 10.91
C GLN A 94 14.91 -16.90 11.83
N VAL A 95 14.39 -15.69 11.90
CA VAL A 95 13.21 -15.35 12.69
C VAL A 95 12.13 -14.79 11.78
N ASP A 96 10.89 -15.18 12.07
CA ASP A 96 9.72 -14.72 11.35
C ASP A 96 9.26 -13.40 11.97
N GLU A 97 9.52 -12.28 11.28
CA GLU A 97 9.06 -10.97 11.72
C GLU A 97 7.73 -10.63 11.03
N LEU A 98 6.71 -10.33 11.82
CA LEU A 98 5.42 -9.86 11.31
C LEU A 98 5.55 -8.38 10.93
N THR A 99 5.60 -8.08 9.63
CA THR A 99 5.82 -6.72 9.13
C THR A 99 4.64 -6.19 8.31
N GLN A 100 4.44 -4.87 8.34
CA GLN A 100 3.54 -4.13 7.45
C GLN A 100 4.24 -3.65 6.18
N ASP A 101 5.56 -3.79 6.11
CA ASP A 101 6.38 -3.41 4.97
C ASP A 101 6.35 -4.49 3.88
N VAL A 102 5.13 -4.77 3.39
CA VAL A 102 4.84 -5.77 2.37
C VAL A 102 4.65 -5.11 1.01
N VAL A 103 4.92 -5.85 -0.07
CA VAL A 103 4.92 -5.34 -1.45
C VAL A 103 3.65 -4.55 -1.81
N ILE A 104 2.47 -5.03 -1.40
CA ILE A 104 1.19 -4.34 -1.66
C ILE A 104 1.16 -2.96 -0.99
N ASN A 105 1.56 -2.87 0.28
CA ASN A 105 1.59 -1.60 1.01
C ASN A 105 2.68 -0.68 0.47
N ARG A 106 3.83 -1.22 0.03
CA ARG A 106 4.89 -0.48 -0.66
C ARG A 106 4.40 0.14 -1.96
N VAL A 107 3.63 -0.58 -2.77
CA VAL A 107 3.01 -0.06 -4.00
C VAL A 107 2.07 1.10 -3.68
N ILE A 108 1.17 0.93 -2.71
CA ILE A 108 0.22 1.96 -2.29
C ILE A 108 0.96 3.21 -1.81
N PHE A 109 1.91 3.04 -0.88
CA PHE A 109 2.72 4.11 -0.32
C PHE A 109 3.49 4.88 -1.40
N SER A 110 4.15 4.16 -2.31
CA SER A 110 4.91 4.76 -3.41
C SER A 110 4.01 5.52 -4.40
N THR A 111 2.80 5.00 -4.65
CA THR A 111 1.81 5.68 -5.49
C THR A 111 1.34 6.99 -4.86
N LEU A 112 1.01 6.99 -3.56
CA LEU A 112 0.66 8.20 -2.83
C LEU A 112 1.79 9.25 -2.85
N LYS A 113 3.05 8.82 -2.68
CA LYS A 113 4.20 9.74 -2.79
C LYS A 113 4.37 10.28 -4.21
N ARG A 114 4.13 9.47 -5.24
CA ARG A 114 4.19 9.89 -6.64
C ARG A 114 3.10 10.93 -6.95
N LEU A 115 1.87 10.73 -6.46
CA LEU A 115 0.78 11.70 -6.64
C LEU A 115 1.13 13.10 -6.14
N MET A 116 1.89 13.21 -5.04
CA MET A 116 2.32 14.54 -4.54
C MET A 116 3.22 15.30 -5.53
N ARG A 117 3.87 14.59 -6.46
CA ARG A 117 4.78 15.17 -7.47
C ARG A 117 4.08 15.46 -8.80
N ILE A 118 2.81 15.07 -8.95
CA ILE A 118 2.04 15.31 -10.19
C ILE A 118 1.55 16.77 -10.21
N GLU A 119 1.77 17.44 -11.33
CA GLU A 119 1.23 18.76 -11.61
C GLU A 119 -0.29 18.67 -11.86
N GLY A 120 -1.05 19.66 -11.38
CA GLY A 120 -2.51 19.68 -11.52
C GLY A 120 -3.28 18.99 -10.40
N ILE A 121 -2.60 18.42 -9.39
CA ILE A 121 -3.25 18.00 -8.14
C ILE A 121 -3.51 19.22 -7.25
N ASP A 122 -4.75 19.39 -6.82
CA ASP A 122 -5.19 20.50 -5.98
C ASP A 122 -4.49 20.49 -4.61
N GLU A 123 -4.20 21.67 -4.07
CA GLU A 123 -3.44 21.80 -2.83
C GLU A 123 -4.19 21.19 -1.62
N ASP A 124 -5.53 21.24 -1.63
CA ASP A 124 -6.36 20.57 -0.62
C ASP A 124 -6.19 19.05 -0.63
N ILE A 125 -6.12 18.45 -1.82
CA ILE A 125 -5.86 17.01 -1.98
C ILE A 125 -4.44 16.70 -1.55
N ARG A 126 -3.45 17.52 -1.94
CA ARG A 126 -2.05 17.36 -1.52
C ARG A 126 -1.90 17.44 0.00
N ALA A 127 -2.59 18.36 0.67
CA ALA A 127 -2.57 18.48 2.12
C ALA A 127 -3.15 17.23 2.80
N ARG A 128 -4.21 16.63 2.23
CA ARG A 128 -4.78 15.37 2.72
C ARG A 128 -3.86 14.18 2.47
N LEU A 129 -3.26 14.08 1.27
CA LEU A 129 -2.27 13.07 0.94
C LEU A 129 -1.09 13.08 1.92
N ARG A 130 -0.55 14.25 2.28
CA ARG A 130 0.51 14.38 3.30
C ARG A 130 0.06 13.83 4.66
N LYS A 131 -1.16 14.17 5.10
CA LYS A 131 -1.72 13.67 6.37
C LYS A 131 -1.91 12.15 6.34
N THR A 132 -2.36 11.59 5.23
CA THR A 132 -2.51 10.14 5.07
C THR A 132 -1.15 9.44 5.04
N LEU A 133 -0.17 9.97 4.30
CA LEU A 133 1.20 9.45 4.26
C LEU A 133 1.87 9.44 5.64
N ALA A 134 1.66 10.46 6.46
CA ALA A 134 2.21 10.53 7.82
C ALA A 134 1.66 9.45 8.77
N LYS A 135 0.52 8.81 8.45
CA LYS A 135 -0.06 7.72 9.23
C LYS A 135 0.48 6.34 8.84
N PHE A 136 1.14 6.23 7.68
CA PHE A 136 1.75 4.95 7.30
C PHE A 136 2.92 4.64 8.24
N PRO A 137 3.11 3.36 8.61
CA PRO A 137 4.33 2.93 9.29
C PRO A 137 5.54 3.13 8.36
N HIS A 138 6.74 2.83 8.87
CA HIS A 138 7.93 2.83 8.02
C HIS A 138 7.77 1.79 6.89
N ILE A 139 7.61 2.27 5.65
CA ILE A 139 7.43 1.47 4.44
C ILE A 139 8.46 1.91 3.42
N GLU A 140 9.08 0.93 2.77
CA GLU A 140 10.06 1.19 1.71
C GLU A 140 9.37 1.74 0.44
N GLU A 141 9.89 2.86 -0.08
CA GLU A 141 9.45 3.38 -1.38
C GLU A 141 10.06 2.52 -2.51
N ILE A 142 9.22 2.05 -3.42
CA ILE A 142 9.61 1.20 -4.54
C ILE A 142 9.15 1.79 -5.87
N ARG A 143 9.82 1.41 -6.95
CA ARG A 143 9.35 1.72 -8.30
C ARG A 143 8.17 0.81 -8.65
N VAL A 144 6.99 1.40 -8.83
CA VAL A 144 5.81 0.68 -9.33
C VAL A 144 5.95 0.46 -10.82
N THR A 145 5.88 -0.80 -11.25
CA THR A 145 5.91 -1.21 -12.66
C THR A 145 4.64 -1.97 -13.02
N GLU A 146 4.27 -1.98 -14.30
CA GLU A 146 3.08 -2.68 -14.79
C GLU A 146 3.13 -4.19 -14.45
N GLY A 147 4.27 -4.84 -14.67
CA GLY A 147 4.45 -6.26 -14.33
C GLY A 147 4.40 -6.55 -12.82
N LEU A 148 4.75 -5.58 -11.97
CA LEU A 148 4.55 -5.70 -10.52
C LEU A 148 3.05 -5.62 -10.19
N LEU A 149 2.37 -4.60 -10.70
CA LEU A 149 0.95 -4.37 -10.43
C LEU A 149 0.08 -5.52 -10.95
N GLY A 150 0.34 -6.00 -12.16
CA GLY A 150 -0.37 -7.14 -12.75
C GLY A 150 -0.27 -8.42 -11.91
N ARG A 151 0.92 -8.73 -11.36
CA ARG A 151 1.09 -9.87 -10.45
C ARG A 151 0.31 -9.70 -9.15
N LEU A 152 0.28 -8.50 -8.58
CA LEU A 152 -0.48 -8.24 -7.36
C LEU A 152 -2.00 -8.37 -7.58
N LEU A 153 -2.51 -7.89 -8.72
CA LEU A 153 -3.93 -7.95 -9.07
C LEU A 153 -4.41 -9.39 -9.34
N GLN A 154 -3.51 -10.32 -9.68
CA GLN A 154 -3.83 -11.75 -9.81
C GLN A 154 -4.02 -12.46 -8.46
N HIS A 155 -3.45 -11.93 -7.38
CA HIS A 155 -3.64 -12.52 -6.06
C HIS A 155 -5.07 -12.34 -5.56
N ARG A 156 -5.55 -13.30 -4.76
CA ARG A 156 -6.83 -13.19 -4.05
C ARG A 156 -6.70 -12.18 -2.92
N LEU A 157 -6.84 -10.91 -3.26
CA LEU A 157 -6.86 -9.79 -2.31
C LEU A 157 -8.28 -9.61 -1.76
N SER A 158 -8.39 -8.98 -0.60
CA SER A 158 -9.69 -8.50 -0.14
C SER A 158 -10.23 -7.48 -1.14
N GLY A 159 -11.55 -7.39 -1.28
CA GLY A 159 -12.18 -6.47 -2.24
C GLY A 159 -11.74 -5.01 -2.07
N PHE A 160 -11.36 -4.62 -0.85
CA PHE A 160 -10.92 -3.26 -0.57
C PHE A 160 -9.46 -2.99 -1.00
N TYR A 161 -8.54 -3.94 -0.84
CA TYR A 161 -7.20 -3.82 -1.45
C TYR A 161 -7.26 -3.85 -2.97
N LYS A 162 -8.19 -4.65 -3.53
CA LYS A 162 -8.44 -4.67 -4.96
C LYS A 162 -8.87 -3.29 -5.48
N LEU A 163 -9.79 -2.60 -4.79
CA LEU A 163 -10.17 -1.22 -5.16
C LEU A 163 -8.93 -0.31 -5.18
N VAL A 164 -8.15 -0.29 -4.10
CA VAL A 164 -7.00 0.63 -3.95
C VAL A 164 -5.91 0.37 -4.98
N LEU A 165 -5.68 -0.87 -5.39
CA LEU A 165 -4.68 -1.20 -6.40
C LEU A 165 -5.13 -0.98 -7.85
N ASN A 166 -6.45 -0.92 -8.10
CA ASN A 166 -6.96 -0.64 -9.45
C ASN A 166 -7.00 0.87 -9.74
N ILE A 167 -7.08 1.70 -8.70
CA ILE A 167 -6.94 3.16 -8.79
C ILE A 167 -5.48 3.54 -9.05
#